data_AF-A0A7Y0TPT6-F1
#
_entry.id   AF-A0A7Y0TPT6-F1
#
_cell.length_a   1.000
_cell.length_b   1.000
_cell.length_c   1.000
_cell.angle_alpha   90.00
_cell.angle_beta   90.00
_cell.angle_gamma   90.00
#
_symmetry.space_group_name_H-M   'P 1'
#
loop_
_entity.id
_entity.type
_entity.pdbx_description
1 polymer ?
#
loop_
_entity_poly.entity_id
_entity_poly.type
_entity_poly.pdbx_seq_one_letter_code
_entity_poly.pdbx_strand_id
1 'polypeptide(L)'
;MIIYINDKPCEAQVGDLLLKVAQLHKSHIGCICGGNGICQSCFVYVKEGAECLSPPSKEEQAFISDKLFQEGGRLACRSVVVKEGTLRVLSRAEYLKRVVLGLSLKEFITYAQTIGYNVSTKLPDGAGNLFGRFKEGNLNPLDSLGKIGNGLAYGSLFASTTFMESFPFMQYPASLLAEGAKGLYTGTAAVVCNVSAGRLHLPGTESCGCGTDKTPVLESVKIIVK
;
A
#
# COMPACT_ATOMS: atom_id res chain seq x y z
N MET A 1 -19.75 -20.72 3.82
CA MET A 1 -18.39 -21.32 3.68
C MET A 1 -17.31 -20.57 4.46
N ILE A 2 -16.21 -21.26 4.75
CA ILE A 2 -14.92 -20.63 5.09
C ILE A 2 -14.11 -20.47 3.80
N ILE A 3 -13.60 -19.26 3.57
CA ILE A 3 -12.66 -18.94 2.48
C ILE A 3 -11.34 -18.45 3.07
N TYR A 4 -10.25 -18.53 2.33
CA TYR A 4 -8.94 -18.07 2.79
C TYR A 4 -8.50 -16.86 1.99
N ILE A 5 -8.27 -15.74 2.69
CA ILE A 5 -7.75 -14.50 2.10
C ILE A 5 -6.41 -14.22 2.75
N ASN A 6 -5.31 -14.24 1.99
CA ASN A 6 -3.94 -14.16 2.53
C ASN A 6 -3.70 -15.19 3.65
N ASP A 7 -4.11 -16.44 3.42
CA ASP A 7 -4.06 -17.56 4.38
C ASP A 7 -4.87 -17.38 5.67
N LYS A 8 -5.58 -16.27 5.83
CA LYS A 8 -6.50 -16.04 6.94
C LYS A 8 -7.89 -16.62 6.63
N PRO A 9 -8.45 -17.50 7.48
CA PRO A 9 -9.81 -17.99 7.31
C PRO A 9 -10.81 -16.84 7.52
N CYS A 10 -11.78 -16.74 6.63
CA CYS A 10 -12.82 -15.72 6.62
C CYS A 10 -14.17 -16.39 6.35
N GLU A 11 -15.17 -16.10 7.17
CA GLU A 11 -16.54 -16.55 6.92
C GLU A 11 -17.16 -15.76 5.77
N ALA A 12 -17.70 -16.47 4.79
CA ALA A 12 -18.38 -15.92 3.63
C ALA A 12 -19.66 -16.71 3.31
N GLN A 13 -20.61 -16.04 2.69
CA GLN A 13 -21.86 -16.61 2.20
C GLN A 13 -21.97 -16.44 0.70
N VAL A 14 -22.74 -17.31 0.04
CA VAL A 14 -23.14 -17.09 -1.35
C VAL A 14 -23.87 -15.75 -1.46
N GLY A 15 -23.46 -14.94 -2.43
CA GLY A 15 -23.89 -13.56 -2.62
C GLY A 15 -22.91 -12.51 -2.09
N ASP A 16 -21.94 -12.89 -1.25
CA ASP A 16 -20.98 -11.94 -0.72
C ASP A 16 -19.98 -11.45 -1.76
N LEU A 17 -19.65 -10.16 -1.69
CA LEU A 17 -18.55 -9.58 -2.44
C LEU A 17 -17.22 -9.90 -1.74
N LEU A 18 -16.24 -10.44 -2.47
CA LEU A 18 -14.95 -10.85 -1.91
C LEU A 18 -14.25 -9.71 -1.15
N LEU A 19 -14.29 -8.49 -1.68
CA LEU A 19 -13.75 -7.30 -1.00
C LEU A 19 -14.46 -7.05 0.35
N LYS A 20 -15.78 -7.26 0.44
CA LYS A 20 -16.54 -7.01 1.67
C LYS A 20 -16.20 -8.04 2.75
N VAL A 21 -16.05 -9.31 2.35
CA VAL A 21 -15.57 -10.37 3.25
C VAL A 21 -14.19 -10.02 3.81
N ALA A 22 -13.26 -9.59 2.95
CA ALA A 22 -11.92 -9.18 3.37
C ALA A 22 -11.95 -8.03 4.38
N GLN A 23 -12.78 -7.00 4.14
CA GLN A 23 -12.95 -5.87 5.06
C GLN A 23 -13.55 -6.30 6.41
N LEU A 24 -14.57 -7.16 6.40
CA LEU A 24 -15.23 -7.65 7.61
C LEU A 24 -14.25 -8.43 8.51
N HIS A 25 -13.47 -9.30 7.89
CA HIS A 25 -12.52 -10.18 8.59
C HIS A 25 -11.14 -9.57 8.79
N LYS A 26 -10.95 -8.30 8.41
CA LYS A 26 -9.65 -7.62 8.47
C LYS A 26 -8.54 -8.43 7.78
N SER A 27 -8.84 -8.96 6.59
CA SER A 27 -7.83 -9.56 5.72
C SER A 27 -7.47 -8.58 4.62
N HIS A 28 -6.18 -8.31 4.45
CA HIS A 28 -5.72 -7.17 3.67
C HIS A 28 -5.94 -7.35 2.16
N ILE A 29 -6.88 -6.58 1.60
CA ILE A 29 -7.03 -6.34 0.17
C ILE A 29 -7.13 -4.83 -0.02
N GLY A 30 -6.30 -4.26 -0.91
CA GLY A 30 -6.30 -2.83 -1.17
C GLY A 30 -7.65 -2.35 -1.75
N CYS A 31 -8.07 -1.12 -1.43
CA CYS A 31 -9.31 -0.57 -1.97
C CYS A 31 -9.32 0.95 -1.99
N ILE A 32 -8.60 1.54 -2.95
CA ILE A 32 -8.44 2.99 -3.05
C ILE A 32 -9.71 3.66 -3.58
N CYS A 33 -10.36 3.05 -4.58
CA CYS A 33 -11.58 3.61 -5.18
C CYS A 33 -12.87 3.26 -4.42
N GLY A 34 -12.78 2.64 -3.24
CA GLY A 34 -13.95 2.21 -2.48
C GLY A 34 -14.80 1.12 -3.14
N GLY A 35 -14.22 0.37 -4.10
CA GLY A 35 -14.90 -0.73 -4.77
C GLY A 35 -15.75 -0.33 -5.98
N ASN A 36 -15.51 0.84 -6.58
CA ASN A 36 -16.25 1.34 -7.75
C ASN A 36 -15.89 0.68 -9.09
N GLY A 37 -14.89 -0.22 -9.11
CA GLY A 37 -14.46 -0.91 -10.34
C GLY A 37 -13.86 0.06 -11.36
N ILE A 38 -13.09 1.04 -10.87
CA ILE A 38 -12.43 2.08 -11.68
C ILE A 38 -10.90 2.08 -11.51
N CYS A 39 -10.38 1.14 -10.71
CA CYS A 39 -8.94 0.98 -10.48
C CYS A 39 -8.62 -0.49 -10.17
N GLN A 40 -7.33 -0.82 -10.06
CA GLN A 40 -6.83 -2.17 -9.80
C GLN A 40 -6.33 -2.41 -8.36
N SER A 41 -6.56 -1.48 -7.44
CA SER A 41 -6.03 -1.61 -6.05
C SER A 41 -6.55 -2.83 -5.29
N CYS A 42 -7.74 -3.32 -5.64
CA CYS A 42 -8.37 -4.51 -5.05
C CYS A 42 -8.05 -5.82 -5.78
N PHE A 43 -7.01 -5.81 -6.60
CA PHE A 43 -6.62 -6.99 -7.35
C PHE A 43 -6.13 -8.11 -6.42
N VAL A 44 -6.58 -9.32 -6.73
CA VAL A 44 -6.19 -10.57 -6.07
C VAL A 44 -5.83 -11.63 -7.11
N TYR A 45 -5.03 -12.60 -6.69
CA TYR A 45 -4.83 -13.86 -7.40
C TYR A 45 -5.68 -14.93 -6.72
N VAL A 46 -6.61 -15.53 -7.44
CA VAL A 46 -7.32 -16.73 -7.02
C VAL A 46 -6.38 -17.91 -7.22
N LYS A 47 -6.05 -18.60 -6.13
CA LYS A 47 -5.16 -19.76 -6.12
C LYS A 47 -5.92 -21.08 -6.16
N GLU A 48 -7.16 -21.09 -5.67
CA GLU A 48 -8.06 -22.25 -5.63
C GLU A 48 -9.50 -21.75 -5.62
N GLY A 49 -10.43 -22.46 -6.27
CA GLY A 49 -11.86 -22.17 -6.19
C GLY A 49 -12.36 -21.05 -7.10
N ALA A 50 -11.75 -20.84 -8.27
CA ALA A 50 -12.21 -19.81 -9.22
C ALA A 50 -13.68 -19.99 -9.63
N GLU A 51 -14.14 -21.24 -9.69
CA GLU A 51 -15.51 -21.63 -9.95
C GLU A 51 -16.49 -21.21 -8.85
N CYS A 52 -16.01 -20.94 -7.62
CA CYS A 52 -16.83 -20.40 -6.53
C CYS A 52 -17.16 -18.91 -6.72
N LEU A 53 -16.54 -18.24 -7.69
CA LEU A 53 -16.74 -16.82 -7.97
C LEU A 53 -17.57 -16.60 -9.24
N SER A 54 -18.23 -15.44 -9.30
CA SER A 54 -18.89 -14.95 -10.51
C SER A 54 -17.91 -14.88 -11.69
N PRO A 55 -18.39 -15.02 -12.94
CA PRO A 55 -17.54 -14.84 -14.11
C PRO A 55 -16.96 -13.40 -14.14
N PRO A 56 -15.82 -13.19 -14.81
CA PRO A 56 -15.21 -11.87 -14.90
C PRO A 56 -16.17 -10.81 -15.47
N SER A 57 -16.34 -9.71 -14.75
CA SER A 57 -17.20 -8.61 -15.19
C SER A 57 -16.59 -7.81 -16.35
N LYS A 58 -17.39 -6.99 -17.04
CA LYS A 58 -16.88 -6.09 -18.10
C LYS A 58 -15.82 -5.11 -17.56
N GLU A 59 -16.00 -4.63 -16.34
CA GLU A 59 -15.01 -3.78 -15.68
C GLU A 59 -13.71 -4.54 -15.42
N GLU A 60 -13.80 -5.80 -14.96
CA GLU A 60 -12.61 -6.62 -14.81
C GLU A 60 -11.86 -6.78 -16.15
N GLN A 61 -12.58 -7.05 -17.24
CA GLN A 61 -12.00 -7.20 -18.58
C GLN A 61 -11.36 -5.91 -19.12
N ALA A 62 -11.84 -4.74 -18.69
CA ALA A 62 -11.27 -3.45 -19.04
C ALA A 62 -9.95 -3.16 -18.29
N PHE A 63 -9.79 -3.69 -17.08
CA PHE A 63 -8.63 -3.41 -16.22
C PHE A 63 -7.66 -4.60 -16.05
N ILE A 64 -8.02 -5.81 -16.45
CA ILE A 64 -7.20 -7.01 -16.33
C ILE A 64 -6.95 -7.59 -17.72
N SER A 65 -5.69 -7.83 -18.05
CA SER A 65 -5.25 -8.52 -19.27
C SER A 65 -5.50 -10.02 -19.20
N ASP A 66 -5.63 -10.65 -20.37
CA ASP A 66 -5.86 -12.10 -20.46
C ASP A 66 -4.76 -12.91 -19.77
N LYS A 67 -3.51 -12.44 -19.85
CA LYS A 67 -2.38 -13.04 -19.12
C LYS A 67 -2.60 -13.03 -17.61
N LEU A 68 -3.07 -11.90 -17.05
CA LEU A 68 -3.37 -11.84 -15.63
C LEU A 68 -4.59 -12.69 -15.25
N PHE A 69 -5.62 -12.79 -16.10
CA PHE A 69 -6.73 -13.71 -15.86
C PHE A 69 -6.26 -15.17 -15.82
N GLN A 70 -5.36 -15.57 -16.71
CA GLN A 70 -4.74 -16.90 -16.71
C GLN A 70 -3.94 -17.18 -15.43
N GLU A 71 -3.33 -16.15 -14.83
CA GLU A 71 -2.66 -16.24 -13.52
C GLU A 71 -3.64 -16.23 -12.32
N GLY A 72 -4.95 -16.28 -12.57
CA GLY A 72 -6.00 -16.23 -11.54
C GLY A 72 -6.38 -14.81 -11.10
N GLY A 73 -5.99 -13.79 -11.87
CA GLY A 73 -6.22 -12.39 -11.55
C GLY A 73 -7.70 -12.01 -11.55
N ARG A 74 -8.16 -11.39 -10.46
CA ARG A 74 -9.53 -10.89 -10.30
C ARG A 74 -9.53 -9.54 -9.58
N LEU A 75 -10.59 -8.75 -9.76
CA LEU A 75 -10.87 -7.59 -8.90
C LEU A 75 -11.82 -8.03 -7.78
N ALA A 76 -11.34 -8.00 -6.53
CA ALA A 76 -12.16 -8.42 -5.39
C ALA A 76 -13.44 -7.59 -5.23
N CYS A 77 -13.45 -6.33 -5.71
CA CYS A 77 -14.64 -5.47 -5.70
C CYS A 77 -15.68 -5.78 -6.79
N ARG A 78 -15.41 -6.77 -7.66
CA ARG A 78 -16.30 -7.25 -8.73
C ARG A 78 -16.50 -8.77 -8.70
N SER A 79 -15.87 -9.45 -7.74
CA SER A 79 -15.96 -10.90 -7.58
C SER A 79 -16.96 -11.24 -6.48
N VAL A 80 -18.06 -11.89 -6.86
CA VAL A 80 -19.12 -12.34 -5.95
C VAL A 80 -18.99 -13.84 -5.73
N VAL A 81 -19.15 -14.31 -4.50
CA VAL A 81 -19.22 -15.75 -4.19
C VAL A 81 -20.56 -16.30 -4.70
N VAL A 82 -20.53 -17.24 -5.65
CA VAL A 82 -21.75 -17.76 -6.32
C VAL A 82 -22.10 -19.19 -5.91
N LYS A 83 -21.18 -19.92 -5.29
CA LYS A 83 -21.43 -21.25 -4.74
C LYS A 83 -20.47 -21.58 -3.60
N GLU A 84 -20.90 -22.51 -2.76
CA GLU A 84 -20.06 -23.08 -1.71
C GLU A 84 -18.88 -23.88 -2.31
N GLY A 85 -17.77 -23.95 -1.58
CA GLY A 85 -16.57 -24.69 -1.97
C GLY A 85 -15.31 -24.22 -1.24
N THR A 86 -14.13 -24.63 -1.72
CA THR A 86 -12.84 -24.15 -1.20
C THR A 86 -12.39 -22.97 -2.04
N LEU A 87 -12.27 -21.78 -1.45
CA LEU A 87 -11.77 -20.58 -2.12
C LEU A 87 -10.52 -20.06 -1.41
N ARG A 88 -9.41 -19.94 -2.14
CA ARG A 88 -8.16 -19.34 -1.65
C ARG A 88 -7.74 -18.20 -2.55
N VAL A 89 -7.53 -17.03 -1.96
CA VAL A 89 -7.11 -15.83 -2.68
C VAL A 89 -5.93 -15.15 -1.99
N LEU A 90 -5.08 -14.54 -2.80
CA LEU A 90 -3.92 -13.82 -2.37
C LEU A 90 -3.97 -12.39 -2.89
N SER A 91 -3.87 -11.41 -2.00
CA SER A 91 -3.76 -10.01 -2.40
C SER A 91 -2.46 -9.76 -3.14
N ARG A 92 -2.46 -8.75 -4.02
CA ARG A 92 -1.23 -8.34 -4.73
C ARG A 92 -0.10 -7.94 -3.77
N ALA A 93 -0.45 -7.31 -2.65
CA ALA A 93 0.51 -6.90 -1.63
C ALA A 93 1.14 -8.13 -0.94
N GLU A 94 0.35 -9.11 -0.55
CA GLU A 94 0.85 -10.34 0.07
C GLU A 94 1.67 -11.18 -0.92
N TYR A 95 1.25 -11.27 -2.19
CA TYR A 95 2.05 -11.91 -3.24
C TYR A 95 3.43 -11.24 -3.38
N LEU A 96 3.46 -9.91 -3.48
CA LEU A 96 4.71 -9.17 -3.57
C LEU A 96 5.59 -9.36 -2.33
N LYS A 97 4.99 -9.33 -1.13
CA LYS A 97 5.70 -9.61 0.12
C LYS A 97 6.38 -10.97 0.09
N ARG A 98 5.70 -12.03 -0.37
CA ARG A 98 6.28 -13.37 -0.49
C ARG A 98 7.44 -13.44 -1.47
N VAL A 99 7.29 -12.81 -2.63
CA VAL A 99 8.34 -12.74 -3.65
C VAL A 99 9.58 -12.01 -3.12
N VAL A 100 9.38 -10.86 -2.46
CA VAL A 100 10.48 -10.05 -1.92
C VAL A 100 11.17 -10.74 -0.75
N LEU A 101 10.41 -11.25 0.23
CA LEU A 101 10.97 -11.96 1.39
C LEU A 101 11.59 -13.30 1.01
N GLY A 102 11.10 -13.94 -0.04
CA GLY A 102 11.68 -15.17 -0.60
C GLY A 102 12.97 -14.95 -1.40
N LEU A 103 13.42 -13.70 -1.59
CA LEU A 103 14.57 -13.31 -2.43
C LEU A 103 14.53 -13.93 -3.85
N SER A 104 13.33 -14.21 -4.36
CA SER A 104 13.15 -14.92 -5.63
C SER A 104 13.23 -13.94 -6.81
N LEU A 105 14.46 -13.62 -7.24
CA LEU A 105 14.73 -12.72 -8.37
C LEU A 105 13.89 -13.05 -9.62
N LYS A 106 13.72 -14.35 -9.92
CA LYS A 106 12.91 -14.81 -11.06
C LYS A 106 11.42 -14.47 -10.92
N GLU A 107 10.83 -14.67 -9.74
CA GLU A 107 9.41 -14.37 -9.53
C GLU A 107 9.17 -12.86 -9.50
N PHE A 108 10.13 -12.08 -8.97
CA PHE A 108 10.08 -10.63 -9.01
C PHE A 108 10.11 -10.09 -10.44
N ILE A 109 11.02 -10.60 -11.30
CA ILE A 109 11.08 -10.23 -12.71
C ILE A 109 9.77 -10.58 -13.41
N THR A 110 9.24 -11.78 -13.17
CA THR A 110 7.98 -12.24 -13.76
C THR A 110 6.82 -11.34 -13.34
N TYR A 111 6.74 -11.00 -12.05
CA TYR A 111 5.77 -10.06 -11.51
C TYR A 111 5.86 -8.69 -12.19
N ALA A 112 7.06 -8.09 -12.24
CA ALA A 112 7.29 -6.78 -12.83
C ALA A 112 6.90 -6.75 -14.32
N GLN A 113 7.25 -7.80 -15.08
CA GLN A 113 6.87 -7.94 -16.48
C GLN A 113 5.36 -8.06 -16.67
N THR A 114 4.67 -8.87 -15.86
CA THR A 114 3.21 -9.02 -15.96
C THR A 114 2.49 -7.72 -15.59
N ILE A 115 2.95 -6.99 -14.57
CA ILE A 115 2.42 -5.66 -14.25
C ILE A 115 2.67 -4.67 -15.39
N GLY A 116 3.90 -4.61 -15.92
CA GLY A 116 4.24 -3.73 -17.03
C GLY A 116 3.38 -3.99 -18.27
N TYR A 117 3.20 -5.27 -18.63
CA TYR A 117 2.32 -5.67 -19.73
C TYR A 117 0.89 -5.20 -19.49
N ASN A 118 0.31 -5.51 -18.32
CA ASN A 118 -1.06 -5.14 -17.99
C ASN A 118 -1.30 -3.62 -18.07
N VAL A 119 -0.36 -2.83 -17.54
CA VAL A 119 -0.43 -1.37 -17.61
C VAL A 119 -0.37 -0.91 -19.07
N SER A 120 0.59 -1.40 -19.85
CA SER A 120 0.74 -0.97 -21.25
C SER A 120 -0.49 -1.28 -22.11
N THR A 121 -1.12 -2.44 -21.91
CA THR A 121 -2.24 -2.88 -22.75
C THR A 121 -3.60 -2.42 -22.25
N LYS A 122 -3.82 -2.34 -20.93
CA LYS A 122 -5.16 -2.10 -20.35
C LYS A 122 -5.35 -0.69 -19.81
N LEU A 123 -4.29 0.09 -19.63
CA LEU A 123 -4.44 1.47 -19.15
C LEU A 123 -5.24 2.35 -20.15
N PRO A 124 -5.02 2.27 -21.48
CA PRO A 124 -5.83 3.02 -22.45
C PRO A 124 -7.32 2.60 -22.41
N ASP A 125 -7.59 1.29 -22.42
CA ASP A 125 -8.94 0.73 -22.38
C ASP A 125 -9.67 1.10 -21.08
N GLY A 126 -8.98 0.99 -19.95
CA GLY A 126 -9.50 1.36 -18.64
C GLY A 126 -9.83 2.84 -18.53
N ALA A 127 -8.98 3.72 -19.08
CA ALA A 127 -9.23 5.15 -19.12
C ALA A 127 -10.42 5.50 -20.04
N GLY A 128 -10.51 4.89 -21.21
CA GLY A 128 -11.63 5.06 -22.14
C GLY A 128 -12.95 4.57 -21.56
N ASN A 129 -12.96 3.41 -20.91
CA ASN A 129 -14.15 2.86 -20.24
C ASN A 129 -14.62 3.77 -19.09
N LEU A 130 -13.69 4.30 -18.30
CA LEU A 130 -13.99 5.23 -17.22
C LEU A 130 -14.64 6.52 -17.74
N PHE A 131 -14.11 7.08 -18.84
CA PHE A 131 -14.67 8.26 -19.49
C PHE A 131 -16.08 8.00 -20.05
N GLY A 132 -16.30 6.83 -20.66
CA GLY A 132 -17.63 6.39 -21.09
C GLY A 132 -18.64 6.34 -19.94
N ARG A 133 -18.27 5.71 -18.83
CA ARG A 133 -19.13 5.61 -17.63
C ARG A 133 -19.43 6.95 -16.97
N PHE A 134 -18.49 7.90 -17.03
CA PHE A 134 -18.72 9.28 -16.57
C PHE A 134 -19.73 9.99 -17.47
N LYS A 135 -19.55 9.89 -18.80
CA LYS A 135 -20.45 10.50 -19.79
C LYS A 135 -21.87 9.91 -19.73
N GLU A 136 -21.99 8.62 -19.45
CA GLU A 136 -23.26 7.90 -19.34
C GLU A 136 -24.00 8.12 -18.01
N GLY A 137 -23.40 8.85 -17.05
CA GLY A 137 -24.01 9.09 -15.74
C GLY A 137 -24.03 7.87 -14.80
N ASN A 138 -23.38 6.77 -15.20
CA ASN A 138 -23.28 5.53 -14.43
C ASN A 138 -22.28 5.61 -13.25
N LEU A 139 -21.73 6.80 -12.99
CA LEU A 139 -20.89 7.14 -11.85
C LEU A 139 -21.52 8.31 -11.11
N ASN A 140 -22.25 8.03 -10.03
CA ASN A 140 -22.75 9.07 -9.13
C ASN A 140 -21.56 9.70 -8.36
N PRO A 141 -21.30 11.01 -8.49
CA PRO A 141 -20.17 11.66 -7.84
C PRO A 141 -20.22 11.58 -6.31
N LEU A 142 -21.41 11.73 -5.71
CA LEU A 142 -21.60 11.71 -4.26
C LEU A 142 -21.33 10.32 -3.66
N ASP A 143 -21.88 9.27 -4.28
CA ASP A 143 -21.65 7.89 -3.85
C ASP A 143 -20.18 7.47 -4.05
N SER A 144 -19.54 7.96 -5.11
CA SER A 144 -18.14 7.68 -5.40
C SER A 144 -17.22 8.29 -4.34
N LEU A 145 -17.47 9.54 -3.92
CA LEU A 145 -16.74 10.20 -2.84
C LEU A 145 -16.91 9.47 -1.51
N GLY A 146 -18.13 9.09 -1.14
CA GLY A 146 -18.39 8.32 0.08
C GLY A 146 -17.65 6.97 0.10
N LYS A 147 -17.66 6.26 -1.03
CA LYS A 147 -16.92 5.00 -1.19
C LYS A 147 -15.40 5.20 -1.10
N ILE A 148 -14.84 6.24 -1.73
CA ILE A 148 -13.42 6.56 -1.62
C ILE A 148 -13.04 6.88 -0.17
N GLY A 149 -13.85 7.67 0.53
CA GLY A 149 -13.65 7.98 1.95
C GLY A 149 -13.62 6.71 2.82
N ASN A 150 -14.60 5.82 2.64
CA ASN A 150 -14.63 4.53 3.31
C ASN A 150 -13.41 3.66 2.96
N GLY A 151 -13.00 3.64 1.69
CA GLY A 151 -11.81 2.93 1.21
C GLY A 151 -10.52 3.39 1.91
N LEU A 152 -10.35 4.70 2.07
CA LEU A 152 -9.23 5.30 2.80
C LEU A 152 -9.25 4.94 4.29
N ALA A 153 -10.42 4.96 4.93
CA ALA A 153 -10.57 4.59 6.35
C ALA A 153 -10.23 3.10 6.59
N TYR A 154 -10.71 2.21 5.73
CA TYR A 154 -10.32 0.80 5.78
C TYR A 154 -8.82 0.64 5.51
N GLY A 155 -8.28 1.35 4.51
CA GLY A 155 -6.86 1.31 4.17
C GLY A 155 -5.94 1.71 5.33
N SER A 156 -6.25 2.78 6.07
CA SER A 156 -5.43 3.24 7.20
C SER A 156 -5.47 2.28 8.39
N LEU A 157 -6.64 1.72 8.71
CA LEU A 157 -6.78 0.71 9.75
C LEU A 157 -5.99 -0.56 9.42
N PHE A 158 -6.01 -0.99 8.15
CA PHE A 158 -5.31 -2.20 7.74
C PHE A 158 -3.81 -2.01 7.53
N ALA A 159 -3.37 -0.84 7.07
CA ALA A 159 -1.95 -0.54 6.95
C ALA A 159 -1.26 -0.63 8.31
N SER A 160 -1.88 -0.12 9.38
CA SER A 160 -1.30 -0.19 10.73
C SER A 160 -1.20 -1.64 11.26
N THR A 161 -2.26 -2.45 11.15
CA THR A 161 -2.24 -3.84 11.64
C THR A 161 -1.30 -4.73 10.82
N THR A 162 -1.38 -4.64 9.48
CA THR A 162 -0.59 -5.48 8.58
C THR A 162 0.90 -5.13 8.63
N PHE A 163 1.24 -3.84 8.77
CA PHE A 163 2.63 -3.40 8.94
C PHE A 163 3.22 -3.94 10.24
N MET A 164 2.49 -3.84 11.36
CA MET A 164 2.93 -4.36 12.65
C MET A 164 3.10 -5.88 12.62
N GLU A 165 2.19 -6.62 11.98
CA GLU A 165 2.28 -8.08 11.83
C GLU A 165 3.37 -8.53 10.84
N SER A 166 3.59 -7.79 9.75
CA SER A 166 4.55 -8.15 8.70
C SER A 166 5.98 -7.73 9.03
N PHE A 167 6.14 -6.70 9.85
CA PHE A 167 7.44 -6.19 10.29
C PHE A 167 7.47 -6.12 11.83
N PRO A 168 7.44 -7.27 12.53
CA PRO A 168 7.43 -7.29 13.99
C PRO A 168 8.67 -6.63 14.60
N PHE A 169 9.78 -6.55 13.85
CA PHE A 169 10.99 -5.82 14.27
C PHE A 169 10.80 -4.29 14.33
N MET A 170 9.82 -3.72 13.62
CA MET A 170 9.46 -2.30 13.74
C MET A 170 8.48 -2.02 14.89
N GLN A 171 8.03 -3.04 15.63
CA GLN A 171 7.30 -2.87 16.89
C GLN A 171 8.20 -2.43 18.06
N TYR A 172 9.51 -2.30 17.82
CA TYR A 172 10.43 -1.75 18.81
C TYR A 172 9.92 -0.38 19.26
N PRO A 173 9.84 -0.12 20.58
CA PRO A 173 9.18 1.08 21.08
C PRO A 173 9.81 2.32 20.42
N ALA A 174 8.98 3.30 20.05
CA ALA A 174 9.43 4.52 19.39
C ALA A 174 10.57 5.21 20.16
N SER A 175 10.65 5.00 21.48
CA SER A 175 11.76 5.43 22.33
C SER A 175 13.11 4.85 21.91
N LEU A 176 13.17 3.58 21.50
CA LEU A 176 14.40 2.91 21.08
C LEU A 176 14.83 3.29 19.67
N LEU A 177 13.88 3.55 18.76
CA LEU A 177 14.18 4.15 17.46
C LEU A 177 14.62 5.61 17.62
N ALA A 178 13.99 6.36 18.52
CA ALA A 178 14.39 7.73 18.85
C ALA A 178 15.76 7.76 19.54
N GLU A 179 16.06 6.82 20.44
CA GLU A 179 17.37 6.65 21.08
C GLU A 179 18.43 6.18 20.07
N GLY A 180 18.08 5.29 19.14
CA GLY A 180 18.96 4.87 18.06
C GLY A 180 19.27 6.01 17.08
N ALA A 181 18.26 6.78 16.68
CA ALA A 181 18.41 7.96 15.84
C ALA A 181 19.20 9.06 16.58
N LYS A 182 18.93 9.28 17.87
CA LYS A 182 19.67 10.20 18.72
C LYS A 182 21.12 9.74 18.89
N GLY A 183 21.37 8.46 19.11
CA GLY A 183 22.71 7.87 19.20
C GLY A 183 23.50 8.02 17.90
N LEU A 184 22.86 7.75 16.75
CA LEU A 184 23.47 7.95 15.44
C LEU A 184 23.75 9.43 15.16
N TYR A 185 22.79 10.32 15.45
CA TYR A 185 22.94 11.77 15.29
C TYR A 185 24.03 12.35 16.20
N THR A 186 24.12 11.87 17.44
CA THR A 186 25.17 12.30 18.40
C THR A 186 26.54 11.75 17.98
N GLY A 187 26.58 10.51 17.48
CA GLY A 187 27.79 9.91 16.92
C GLY A 187 28.29 10.63 15.67
N THR A 188 27.41 10.99 14.74
CA THR A 188 27.78 11.79 13.56
C THR A 188 28.18 13.21 13.95
N ALA A 189 27.51 13.83 14.92
CA ALA A 189 27.92 15.12 15.47
C ALA A 189 29.32 15.07 16.09
N ALA A 190 29.66 14.00 16.82
CA ALA A 190 30.99 13.81 17.40
C ALA A 190 32.07 13.63 16.32
N VAL A 191 31.76 12.89 15.25
CA VAL A 191 32.66 12.74 14.09
C VAL A 191 32.86 14.06 13.36
N VAL A 192 31.79 14.81 13.09
CA VAL A 192 31.86 16.13 12.44
C VAL A 192 32.67 17.11 13.30
N CYS A 193 32.46 17.11 14.62
CA CYS A 193 33.25 17.90 15.55
C CYS A 193 34.73 17.51 15.51
N ASN A 194 35.07 16.23 15.63
CA ASN A 194 36.47 15.77 15.61
C ASN A 194 37.18 16.05 14.29
N VAL A 195 36.54 15.76 13.15
CA VAL A 195 37.13 15.98 11.81
C VAL A 195 37.31 17.47 11.53
N SER A 196 36.43 18.31 12.06
CA SER A 196 36.55 19.77 11.93
C SER A 196 37.41 20.43 13.02
N ALA A 197 38.07 19.64 13.88
CA ALA A 197 38.82 20.14 15.03
C ALA A 197 38.00 21.09 15.93
N GLY A 198 36.72 20.79 16.12
CA GLY A 198 35.78 21.56 16.93
C GLY A 198 35.18 22.79 16.23
N ARG A 199 35.34 22.94 14.91
CA ARG A 199 34.82 24.11 14.17
C ARG A 199 33.38 23.95 13.68
N LEU A 200 32.90 22.73 13.52
CA LEU A 200 31.55 22.43 13.03
C LEU A 200 30.78 21.60 14.06
N HIS A 201 29.61 22.11 14.44
CA HIS A 201 28.66 21.42 15.32
C HIS A 201 27.33 21.26 14.60
N LEU A 202 26.71 20.09 14.77
CA LEU A 202 25.35 19.89 14.30
C LEU A 202 24.37 20.61 15.26
N PRO A 203 23.31 21.23 14.74
CA PRO A 203 22.37 21.99 15.56
C PRO A 203 21.73 21.11 16.64
N GLY A 204 21.62 21.63 17.86
CA GLY A 204 20.95 20.96 18.98
C GLY A 204 21.79 19.91 19.73
N THR A 205 23.09 19.79 19.46
CA THR A 205 23.99 18.97 20.28
C THR A 205 24.66 19.79 21.38
N GLU A 206 24.72 19.25 22.60
CA GLU A 206 25.54 19.83 23.66
C GLU A 206 27.00 19.84 23.21
N SER A 207 27.64 21.00 23.31
CA SER A 207 29.04 21.18 22.90
C SER A 207 29.91 20.18 23.65
N CYS A 208 30.50 19.21 22.93
CA CYS A 208 31.69 18.51 23.41
C CYS A 208 32.67 19.60 23.87
N GLY A 209 33.14 19.54 25.11
CA GLY A 209 33.88 20.59 25.82
C GLY A 209 35.19 21.06 25.17
N CYS A 210 35.09 21.62 23.97
CA CYS A 210 36.12 22.38 23.29
C CYS A 210 35.99 23.83 23.75
N GLY A 211 37.10 24.40 24.20
CA GLY A 211 37.18 25.69 24.87
C GLY A 211 36.49 26.83 24.12
N THR A 212 35.93 27.74 24.90
CA THR A 212 35.20 28.93 24.50
C THR A 212 36.02 29.85 23.59
N ASP A 213 35.50 30.14 22.40
CA ASP A 213 35.69 31.44 21.78
C ASP A 213 34.34 32.00 21.38
N LYS A 214 34.06 33.23 21.84
CA LYS A 214 32.75 33.88 21.80
C LYS A 214 32.32 34.11 20.35
N THR A 215 31.19 33.53 19.93
CA THR A 215 30.52 33.92 18.68
C THR A 215 30.00 35.36 18.82
N PRO A 216 30.33 36.29 17.92
CA PRO A 216 29.83 37.66 18.03
C PRO A 216 28.33 37.69 17.76
N VAL A 217 27.62 38.51 18.56
CA VAL A 217 26.18 38.76 18.43
C VAL A 217 25.94 39.45 17.08
N LEU A 218 25.18 38.78 16.20
CA LEU A 218 24.70 39.37 14.94
C LEU A 218 23.62 40.41 15.28
N GLU A 219 23.94 41.69 15.13
CA GLU A 219 22.94 42.75 15.20
C GLU A 219 21.97 42.66 14.01
N SER A 220 20.68 42.72 14.32
CA SER A 220 19.62 42.69 13.32
C SER A 220 19.54 44.03 12.58
N VAL A 221 19.79 44.00 11.27
CA VAL A 221 19.60 45.16 10.41
C VAL A 221 18.10 45.34 10.13
N LYS A 222 17.51 46.43 10.63
CA LYS A 222 16.15 46.85 10.26
C LYS A 222 16.18 47.46 8.86
N ILE A 223 15.62 46.76 7.89
CA ILE A 223 15.35 47.31 6.56
C ILE A 223 14.07 48.15 6.66
N ILE A 224 14.19 49.46 6.46
CA ILE A 224 13.05 50.37 6.31
C ILE A 224 12.75 50.45 4.81
N VAL A 225 11.57 49.95 4.43
CA VAL A 225 11.03 50.13 3.08
C VAL A 225 10.45 51.54 2.99
N LYS A 226 10.93 52.30 2.00
CA LYS A 226 10.51 53.69 1.74
C LYS A 226 9.30 53.73 0.83
#